data_AF-A0A8R2GBE6-F1
#
_entry.id   AF-A0A8R2GBE6-F1
#
_cell.length_a   1.000
_cell.length_b   1.000
_cell.length_c   1.000
_cell.angle_alpha   90.00
_cell.angle_beta   90.00
_cell.angle_gamma   90.00
#
_symmetry.space_group_name_H-M   'P 1'
#
loop_
_entity.id
_entity.type
_entity.pdbx_description
1 polymer ?
#
loop_
_entity_poly.entity_id
_entity_poly.type
_entity_poly.pdbx_seq_one_letter_code
_entity_poly.pdbx_strand_id
1 'polypeptide(L)'
;MMRKSYLIIITVFVAVTANTIYNTHDSVADEFDNDLDHHEEREGRILFPFVSIVRFANTDCASTNTMNGICLARRECNNLNGTITGTCASRRGRCCVVSRTCGSTTNVNNTYFTSPGYPAAYAGGQACTLIVNRCNNNICQLRIDFLDFVIAQPDGDGVCVTDSITITGGNTIVPPLCGDLTGQTIFVDFNGNAAITIAVTATLATTFARRWNMRLTQLGCDCPGLAPNGCLQYYTGITDTINSFNYGTGANTLLSASLVTGTRQIANLNYGICIRMEAGYCAIQYAQTANDVFSFTVTGDVEGADNTVLGTAVGAVNDGACVTDFVVIPNPVVAATAVPVGTDRFCGLGFVPVQTGAKPFVLYVVTDGNEGATATTPPDVANRGFSLTYTQIAC
;
A
#
# COMPACT_ATOMS: atom_id res chain seq x y z
N MET A 1 19.34 37.86 64.95
CA MET A 1 19.16 39.30 65.18
C MET A 1 17.68 39.61 65.07
N MET A 2 17.06 39.96 66.21
CA MET A 2 15.71 40.51 66.51
C MET A 2 14.47 40.08 65.68
N ARG A 3 13.45 39.36 66.19
CA ARG A 3 12.43 39.53 67.28
C ARG A 3 11.24 40.49 66.99
N LYS A 4 10.01 39.93 67.08
CA LYS A 4 8.75 40.39 67.75
C LYS A 4 7.63 39.40 67.29
N SER A 5 7.02 38.48 68.05
CA SER A 5 6.34 38.43 69.37
C SER A 5 5.06 39.25 69.47
N TYR A 6 3.89 38.59 69.68
CA TYR A 6 2.81 38.80 70.69
C TYR A 6 1.74 37.67 70.53
N LEU A 7 1.60 36.72 71.48
CA LEU A 7 0.62 36.57 72.60
C LEU A 7 -0.86 36.38 72.17
N ILE A 8 -1.41 35.15 72.08
CA ILE A 8 -2.10 34.28 73.08
C ILE A 8 -3.34 34.92 73.75
N ILE A 9 -4.53 34.33 73.54
CA ILE A 9 -5.49 33.95 74.61
C ILE A 9 -6.17 32.60 74.27
N ILE A 10 -6.18 31.74 75.29
CA ILE A 10 -6.71 30.38 75.39
C ILE A 10 -8.15 30.43 75.92
N THR A 11 -9.04 29.53 75.46
CA THR A 11 -9.98 28.85 76.37
C THR A 11 -10.37 27.46 75.83
N VAL A 12 -10.13 26.48 76.70
CA VAL A 12 -10.34 25.03 76.61
C VAL A 12 -11.78 24.69 77.03
N PHE A 13 -12.39 23.64 76.48
CA PHE A 13 -13.04 22.60 77.30
C PHE A 13 -13.15 21.26 76.55
N VAL A 14 -12.86 20.21 77.32
CA VAL A 14 -12.62 18.81 77.00
C VAL A 14 -13.90 18.00 77.25
N ALA A 15 -14.16 16.95 76.46
CA ALA A 15 -14.59 15.65 77.00
C ALA A 15 -14.48 14.52 75.97
N VAL A 16 -13.58 13.58 76.30
CA VAL A 16 -13.39 12.20 75.84
C VAL A 16 -14.67 11.40 76.12
N THR A 17 -15.10 10.41 75.32
CA THR A 17 -14.76 8.98 75.54
C THR A 17 -14.97 8.11 74.29
N ALA A 18 -13.97 7.27 74.04
CA ALA A 18 -14.07 6.08 73.20
C ALA A 18 -14.70 4.91 73.98
N ASN A 19 -15.37 3.99 73.27
CA ASN A 19 -15.28 2.56 73.58
C ASN A 19 -15.65 1.72 72.35
N THR A 20 -14.71 0.88 71.96
CA THR A 20 -14.85 -0.28 71.05
C THR A 20 -15.35 -1.49 71.83
N ILE A 21 -16.12 -2.40 71.20
CA ILE A 21 -16.07 -3.86 71.43
C ILE A 21 -16.51 -4.58 70.14
N TYR A 22 -15.77 -5.64 69.83
CA TYR A 22 -15.85 -6.61 68.73
C TYR A 22 -16.86 -7.74 68.99
N ASN A 23 -17.17 -8.51 67.92
CA ASN A 23 -17.57 -9.95 67.81
C ASN A 23 -18.97 -10.20 67.22
N THR A 24 -19.27 -11.23 66.42
CA THR A 24 -18.58 -12.17 65.48
C THR A 24 -19.69 -13.06 64.91
N HIS A 25 -19.52 -13.57 63.68
CA HIS A 25 -20.12 -14.81 63.11
C HIS A 25 -21.65 -14.92 62.94
N ASP A 26 -22.12 -15.15 61.71
CA ASP A 26 -22.51 -16.50 61.28
C ASP A 26 -22.68 -16.61 59.74
N SER A 27 -22.45 -17.79 59.21
CA SER A 27 -22.45 -18.16 57.79
C SER A 27 -23.46 -19.29 57.54
N VAL A 28 -24.36 -19.16 56.57
CA VAL A 28 -25.09 -20.30 55.99
C VAL A 28 -25.30 -20.07 54.49
N ALA A 29 -24.95 -21.07 53.69
CA ALA A 29 -25.15 -21.17 52.26
C ALA A 29 -26.29 -22.17 51.95
N ASP A 30 -26.85 -22.00 50.75
CA ASP A 30 -27.67 -22.90 49.93
C ASP A 30 -29.08 -23.29 50.39
N GLU A 31 -30.08 -22.80 49.62
CA GLU A 31 -31.09 -23.68 49.05
C GLU A 31 -31.64 -23.10 47.73
N PHE A 32 -31.63 -23.92 46.68
CA PHE A 32 -32.25 -23.71 45.38
C PHE A 32 -33.74 -24.05 45.48
N ASP A 33 -34.63 -23.17 45.02
CA ASP A 33 -35.79 -23.62 44.23
C ASP A 33 -36.35 -22.49 43.36
N ASN A 34 -36.64 -22.84 42.10
CA ASN A 34 -37.35 -22.03 41.13
C ASN A 34 -38.84 -21.97 41.52
N ASP A 35 -39.48 -20.81 41.44
CA ASP A 35 -40.51 -20.56 40.41
C ASP A 35 -41.24 -19.21 40.58
N LEU A 36 -41.57 -18.66 39.41
CA LEU A 36 -42.69 -17.76 39.09
C LEU A 36 -42.50 -16.23 39.19
N ASP A 37 -42.42 -15.67 37.97
CA ASP A 37 -42.57 -14.30 37.52
C ASP A 37 -43.53 -13.43 38.36
N HIS A 38 -42.98 -12.34 38.90
CA HIS A 38 -43.69 -11.07 38.97
C HIS A 38 -42.82 -9.95 38.40
N HIS A 39 -43.28 -9.43 37.25
CA HIS A 39 -42.82 -8.19 36.65
C HIS A 39 -42.95 -7.03 37.65
N GLU A 40 -41.83 -6.59 38.22
CA GLU A 40 -41.69 -5.22 38.71
C GLU A 40 -40.74 -4.46 37.77
N GLU A 41 -41.36 -3.61 36.93
CA GLU A 41 -40.68 -2.56 36.19
C GLU A 41 -39.87 -1.70 37.17
N ARG A 42 -38.55 -1.90 37.22
CA ARG A 42 -37.66 -0.90 37.82
C ARG A 42 -37.70 0.32 36.92
N GLU A 43 -38.43 1.34 37.34
CA GLU A 43 -38.36 2.68 36.75
C GLU A 43 -36.91 3.14 36.69
N GLY A 44 -36.32 3.02 35.50
CA GLY A 44 -35.08 3.66 35.16
C GLY A 44 -35.32 5.16 35.12
N ARG A 45 -35.14 5.84 36.27
CA ARG A 45 -34.96 7.30 36.30
C ARG A 45 -33.66 7.63 35.57
N ILE A 46 -33.75 7.82 34.25
CA ILE A 46 -32.70 8.43 33.43
C ILE A 46 -32.67 9.92 33.78
N LEU A 47 -32.05 10.27 34.90
CA LEU A 47 -31.53 11.61 35.11
C LEU A 47 -30.32 11.77 34.20
N PHE A 48 -30.45 12.50 33.09
CA PHE A 48 -29.46 13.38 32.41
C PHE A 48 -29.86 13.57 30.93
N PRO A 49 -30.63 14.61 30.56
CA PRO A 49 -31.03 14.84 29.16
C PRO A 49 -29.93 15.48 28.28
N PHE A 50 -28.66 15.45 28.71
CA PHE A 50 -27.57 16.19 28.05
C PHE A 50 -26.35 15.37 27.65
N VAL A 51 -26.42 14.04 27.64
CA VAL A 51 -25.35 13.24 27.00
C VAL A 51 -25.52 13.32 25.48
N SER A 52 -25.13 14.46 24.90
CA SER A 52 -24.95 14.59 23.46
C SER A 52 -23.74 13.74 23.07
N ILE A 53 -23.99 12.55 22.53
CA ILE A 53 -22.95 11.76 21.88
C ILE A 53 -22.53 12.53 20.63
N VAL A 54 -21.42 13.27 20.75
CA VAL A 54 -20.85 14.01 19.62
C VAL A 54 -20.34 12.99 18.60
N ARG A 55 -21.06 12.86 17.48
CA ARG A 55 -20.61 12.15 16.29
C ARG A 55 -19.96 13.16 15.36
N PHE A 56 -18.77 12.84 14.87
CA PHE A 56 -18.07 13.62 13.85
C PHE A 56 -17.67 12.68 12.71
N ALA A 57 -17.48 13.22 11.51
CA ALA A 57 -17.10 12.43 10.36
C ALA A 57 -15.68 11.89 10.53
N ASN A 58 -15.50 10.61 10.20
CA ASN A 58 -14.19 9.96 10.15
C ASN A 58 -13.43 10.56 8.96
N THR A 59 -12.48 11.44 9.26
CA THR A 59 -11.69 12.19 8.29
C THR A 59 -10.22 11.90 8.50
N ASP A 60 -9.43 11.92 7.43
CA ASP A 60 -7.99 11.77 7.53
C ASP A 60 -7.39 12.89 8.38
N CYS A 61 -6.44 12.53 9.24
CA CYS A 61 -5.72 13.45 10.10
C CYS A 61 -4.21 13.18 9.99
N ALA A 62 -3.44 14.26 9.90
CA ALA A 62 -1.99 14.15 9.93
C ALA A 62 -1.54 13.70 11.33
N SER A 63 -0.63 12.74 11.37
CA SER A 63 0.11 12.41 12.60
C SER A 63 1.47 13.10 12.59
N THR A 64 2.18 13.06 13.72
CA THR A 64 3.58 13.53 13.81
C THR A 64 4.56 12.59 13.10
N ASN A 65 4.11 11.44 12.62
CA ASN A 65 4.91 10.44 11.90
C ASN A 65 4.53 10.44 10.40
N THR A 66 5.25 9.67 9.58
CA THR A 66 4.97 9.47 8.14
C THR A 66 3.65 8.75 7.84
N MET A 67 2.85 8.40 8.85
CA MET A 67 1.57 7.71 8.71
C MET A 67 0.41 8.69 8.97
N ASN A 68 -0.57 8.72 8.09
CA ASN A 68 -1.83 9.44 8.34
C ASN A 68 -2.78 8.58 9.16
N GLY A 69 -3.45 9.18 10.14
CA GLY A 69 -4.48 8.51 10.93
C GLY A 69 -5.89 8.86 10.46
N ILE A 70 -6.88 8.26 11.09
CA ILE A 70 -8.29 8.64 10.97
C ILE A 70 -8.73 9.31 12.26
N CYS A 71 -9.50 10.38 12.14
CA CYS A 71 -10.10 11.04 13.28
C CYS A 71 -11.22 10.16 13.87
N LEU A 72 -10.97 9.57 15.04
CA LEU A 72 -11.90 8.69 15.75
C LEU A 72 -12.14 9.14 17.20
N ALA A 73 -13.20 8.63 17.83
CA ALA A 73 -13.36 8.78 19.28
C ALA A 73 -12.24 8.03 20.02
N ARG A 74 -11.81 8.53 21.18
CA ARG A 74 -10.73 7.90 21.97
C ARG A 74 -11.00 6.41 22.26
N ARG A 75 -12.23 6.10 22.68
CA ARG A 75 -12.65 4.72 22.98
C ARG A 75 -12.65 3.84 21.73
N GLU A 76 -13.08 4.39 20.60
CA GLU A 76 -13.09 3.67 19.32
C GLU A 76 -11.67 3.33 18.85
N CYS A 77 -10.75 4.30 18.92
CA CYS A 77 -9.34 4.05 18.59
C CYS A 77 -8.73 2.95 19.48
N ASN A 78 -8.99 3.01 20.78
CA ASN A 78 -8.52 1.98 21.72
C ASN A 78 -9.12 0.60 21.41
N ASN A 79 -10.40 0.52 21.07
CA ASN A 79 -11.07 -0.73 20.71
C ASN A 79 -10.51 -1.37 19.44
N LEU A 80 -9.96 -0.55 18.53
CA LEU A 80 -9.30 -1.02 17.32
C LEU A 80 -7.82 -1.37 17.55
N ASN A 81 -7.32 -1.33 18.79
CA ASN A 81 -5.89 -1.41 19.10
C ASN A 81 -5.08 -0.45 18.21
N GLY A 82 -5.60 0.76 18.04
CA GLY A 82 -4.95 1.85 17.32
C GLY A 82 -4.11 2.71 18.26
N THR A 83 -3.14 3.42 17.69
CA THR A 83 -2.28 4.35 18.41
C THR A 83 -2.81 5.77 18.23
N ILE A 84 -3.00 6.48 19.34
CA ILE A 84 -3.40 7.89 19.33
C ILE A 84 -2.16 8.75 19.12
N THR A 85 -2.08 9.44 18.00
CA THR A 85 -0.93 10.25 17.60
C THR A 85 -1.19 11.76 17.67
N GLY A 86 -2.45 12.16 17.86
CA GLY A 86 -2.82 13.57 17.93
C GLY A 86 -4.29 13.81 18.26
N THR A 87 -4.72 15.06 18.14
CA THR A 87 -6.13 15.47 18.31
C THR A 87 -6.69 16.01 17.01
N CYS A 88 -7.97 15.78 16.75
CA CYS A 88 -8.67 16.22 15.54
C CYS A 88 -10.11 16.66 15.89
N ALA A 89 -10.88 17.10 14.89
CA ALA A 89 -12.26 17.58 15.07
C ALA A 89 -12.40 18.60 16.23
N SER A 90 -11.62 19.68 16.18
CA SER A 90 -11.59 20.71 17.23
C SER A 90 -11.35 20.15 18.64
N ARG A 91 -10.39 19.22 18.75
CA ARG A 91 -9.97 18.50 19.98
C ARG A 91 -10.98 17.48 20.54
N ARG A 92 -12.10 17.25 19.85
CA ARG A 92 -13.11 16.25 20.25
C ARG A 92 -12.72 14.83 19.83
N GLY A 93 -12.00 14.69 18.72
CA GLY A 93 -11.48 13.41 18.24
C GLY A 93 -10.02 13.17 18.60
N ARG A 94 -9.55 11.96 18.31
CA ARG A 94 -8.15 11.54 18.38
C ARG A 94 -7.72 11.04 17.02
N CYS A 95 -6.54 11.46 16.59
CA CYS A 95 -5.95 10.93 15.37
C CYS A 95 -5.45 9.52 15.65
N CYS A 96 -6.10 8.54 15.04
CA CYS A 96 -5.89 7.12 15.31
C CYS A 96 -5.18 6.46 14.14
N VAL A 97 -4.03 5.84 14.40
CA VAL A 97 -3.29 5.05 13.43
C VAL A 97 -3.41 3.58 13.81
N VAL A 98 -3.94 2.76 12.90
CA VAL A 98 -4.03 1.32 13.09
C VAL A 98 -2.91 0.66 12.30
N SER A 99 -1.93 0.10 13.01
CA SER A 99 -0.79 -0.61 12.41
C SER A 99 -0.78 -2.06 12.86
N ARG A 100 -0.35 -2.95 11.97
CA ARG A 100 -0.19 -4.39 12.17
C ARG A 100 1.16 -4.84 11.63
N THR A 101 1.63 -5.97 12.13
CA THR A 101 2.86 -6.63 11.69
C THR A 101 2.59 -8.13 11.48
N CYS A 102 3.64 -8.92 11.31
CA CYS A 102 3.57 -10.34 10.94
C CYS A 102 2.66 -11.17 11.86
N GLY A 103 1.94 -12.12 11.28
CA GLY A 103 1.05 -13.05 11.97
C GLY A 103 -0.28 -12.42 12.41
N SER A 104 -0.53 -11.16 12.06
CA SER A 104 -1.77 -10.47 12.41
C SER A 104 -2.90 -10.77 11.42
N THR A 105 -4.12 -10.50 11.88
CA THR A 105 -5.32 -10.39 11.04
C THR A 105 -5.93 -9.01 11.27
N THR A 106 -6.47 -8.40 10.21
CA THR A 106 -7.19 -7.12 10.31
C THR A 106 -8.47 -7.15 9.48
N ASN A 107 -9.50 -6.50 9.99
CA ASN A 107 -10.70 -6.11 9.25
C ASN A 107 -10.91 -4.59 9.28
N VAL A 108 -9.90 -3.83 9.72
CA VAL A 108 -9.99 -2.38 9.89
C VAL A 108 -9.55 -1.69 8.61
N ASN A 109 -10.38 -0.80 8.09
CA ASN A 109 -10.02 -0.01 6.90
C ASN A 109 -8.88 0.97 7.23
N ASN A 110 -8.01 1.27 6.26
CA ASN A 110 -6.81 2.09 6.42
C ASN A 110 -5.82 1.54 7.46
N THR A 111 -5.60 0.22 7.45
CA THR A 111 -4.57 -0.42 8.27
C THR A 111 -3.20 -0.25 7.63
N TYR A 112 -2.17 0.06 8.43
CA TYR A 112 -0.77 0.00 8.00
C TYR A 112 -0.20 -1.40 8.26
N PHE A 113 0.50 -1.96 7.28
CA PHE A 113 1.26 -3.20 7.43
C PHE A 113 2.75 -2.88 7.41
N THR A 114 3.43 -3.13 8.54
CA THR A 114 4.81 -2.74 8.75
C THR A 114 5.72 -3.93 9.05
N SER A 115 6.98 -3.82 8.62
CA SER A 115 8.01 -4.78 8.97
C SER A 115 8.24 -4.81 10.49
N PRO A 116 8.62 -5.97 11.07
CA PRO A 116 9.00 -6.02 12.48
C PRO A 116 10.08 -4.99 12.80
N GLY A 117 9.81 -4.13 13.78
CA GLY A 117 10.75 -3.07 14.19
C GLY A 117 10.81 -1.84 13.28
N TYR A 118 9.91 -1.70 12.30
CA TYR A 118 9.83 -0.51 11.44
C TYR A 118 9.86 0.79 12.28
N PRO A 119 10.66 1.81 11.89
CA PRO A 119 11.36 1.98 10.62
C PRO A 119 12.78 1.37 10.54
N ALA A 120 13.21 0.61 11.56
CA ALA A 120 14.50 -0.07 11.49
C ALA A 120 14.50 -1.19 10.43
N ALA A 121 15.68 -1.53 9.94
CA ALA A 121 15.86 -2.61 8.98
C ALA A 121 15.48 -3.97 9.59
N TYR A 122 14.72 -4.75 8.83
CA TYR A 122 14.36 -6.13 9.14
C TYR A 122 15.38 -7.09 8.50
N ALA A 123 15.99 -7.95 9.32
CA ALA A 123 17.04 -8.86 8.87
C ALA A 123 16.54 -10.00 7.97
N GLY A 124 15.23 -10.31 8.00
CA GLY A 124 14.65 -11.51 7.38
C GLY A 124 14.26 -12.56 8.42
N GLY A 125 13.77 -13.72 7.97
CA GLY A 125 13.34 -14.80 8.85
C GLY A 125 12.17 -15.60 8.30
N GLN A 126 11.24 -15.94 9.18
CA GLN A 126 9.97 -16.53 8.76
C GLN A 126 9.18 -15.55 7.88
N ALA A 127 8.40 -16.09 6.94
CA ALA A 127 7.53 -15.30 6.09
C ALA A 127 6.59 -14.45 6.93
N CYS A 128 6.57 -13.14 6.66
CA CYS A 128 5.75 -12.18 7.36
C CYS A 128 4.39 -12.07 6.69
N THR A 129 3.35 -12.60 7.34
CA THR A 129 2.00 -12.63 6.78
C THR A 129 1.04 -11.67 7.48
N LEU A 130 0.09 -11.13 6.73
CA LEU A 130 -1.05 -10.37 7.23
C LEU A 130 -2.31 -10.84 6.49
N ILE A 131 -3.35 -11.19 7.24
CA ILE A 131 -4.65 -11.58 6.68
C ILE A 131 -5.61 -10.38 6.77
N VAL A 132 -6.17 -9.98 5.63
CA VAL A 132 -7.10 -8.85 5.50
C VAL A 132 -8.49 -9.37 5.21
N ASN A 133 -9.38 -9.22 6.18
CA ASN A 133 -10.81 -9.45 6.02
C ASN A 133 -11.52 -8.16 5.63
N ARG A 134 -12.62 -8.30 4.90
CA ARG A 134 -13.49 -7.17 4.56
C ARG A 134 -14.02 -6.53 5.83
N CYS A 135 -14.01 -5.20 5.91
CA CYS A 135 -14.55 -4.47 7.06
C CYS A 135 -16.09 -4.53 7.10
N ASN A 136 -16.73 -4.74 5.95
CA ASN A 136 -18.16 -5.02 5.80
C ASN A 136 -18.46 -5.62 4.41
N ASN A 137 -19.72 -5.96 4.16
CA ASN A 137 -20.17 -6.62 2.93
C ASN A 137 -20.23 -5.71 1.68
N ASN A 138 -19.94 -4.41 1.80
CA ASN A 138 -19.90 -3.47 0.68
C ASN A 138 -18.47 -3.20 0.16
N ILE A 139 -17.45 -3.90 0.64
CA ILE A 139 -16.05 -3.71 0.18
C ILE A 139 -15.76 -4.56 -1.06
N CYS A 140 -15.40 -3.98 -2.20
CA CYS A 140 -15.10 -4.77 -3.40
C CYS A 140 -13.60 -4.97 -3.63
N GLN A 141 -12.76 -4.03 -3.22
CA GLN A 141 -11.37 -4.00 -3.62
C GLN A 141 -10.47 -3.54 -2.48
N LEU A 142 -9.26 -4.09 -2.43
CA LEU A 142 -8.18 -3.67 -1.57
C LEU A 142 -7.16 -2.89 -2.39
N ARG A 143 -6.98 -1.61 -2.07
CA ARG A 143 -5.89 -0.78 -2.56
C ARG A 143 -4.72 -0.90 -1.59
N ILE A 144 -3.54 -1.22 -2.11
CA ILE A 144 -2.30 -1.37 -1.35
C ILE A 144 -1.33 -0.31 -1.86
N ASP A 145 -1.05 0.68 -1.03
CA ASP A 145 -0.05 1.72 -1.32
C ASP A 145 1.27 1.37 -0.63
N PHE A 146 2.34 1.23 -1.41
CA PHE A 146 3.69 0.96 -0.92
C PHE A 146 4.35 2.29 -0.52
N LEU A 147 4.10 2.76 0.70
CA LEU A 147 4.62 4.07 1.15
C LEU A 147 6.14 4.07 1.34
N ASP A 148 6.68 2.91 1.69
CA ASP A 148 8.10 2.63 1.87
C ASP A 148 8.21 1.11 1.76
N PHE A 149 8.80 0.60 0.69
CA PHE A 149 8.88 -0.84 0.48
C PHE A 149 10.17 -1.16 -0.27
N VAL A 150 11.14 -1.68 0.47
CA VAL A 150 12.45 -2.07 -0.05
C VAL A 150 12.79 -3.45 0.49
N ILE A 151 12.82 -4.43 -0.41
CA ILE A 151 13.35 -5.78 -0.16
C ILE A 151 14.45 -6.07 -1.19
N ALA A 152 15.08 -7.25 -1.12
CA ALA A 152 16.13 -7.60 -2.07
C ALA A 152 15.63 -7.46 -3.52
N GLN A 153 16.53 -6.99 -4.39
CA GLN A 153 16.30 -6.95 -5.84
C GLN A 153 16.00 -8.36 -6.38
N PRO A 154 15.36 -8.47 -7.55
CA PRO A 154 15.36 -9.75 -8.28
C PRO A 154 16.81 -10.23 -8.50
N ASP A 155 16.97 -11.52 -8.80
CA ASP A 155 18.25 -12.01 -9.32
C ASP A 155 18.61 -11.31 -10.65
N GLY A 156 19.79 -11.63 -11.20
CA GLY A 156 20.23 -10.99 -12.43
C GLY A 156 19.33 -11.27 -13.64
N ASP A 157 18.48 -12.31 -13.55
CA ASP A 157 17.51 -12.73 -14.56
C ASP A 157 16.09 -12.22 -14.22
N GLY A 158 15.97 -11.19 -13.37
CA GLY A 158 14.68 -10.55 -13.10
C GLY A 158 13.72 -11.36 -12.21
N VAL A 159 14.13 -12.50 -11.65
CA VAL A 159 13.26 -13.36 -10.86
C VAL A 159 13.35 -13.04 -9.37
N CYS A 160 12.19 -12.90 -8.71
CA CYS A 160 12.07 -12.60 -7.29
C CYS A 160 12.30 -13.82 -6.37
N VAL A 161 13.51 -14.39 -6.40
CA VAL A 161 13.87 -15.61 -5.65
C VAL A 161 14.38 -15.35 -4.23
N THR A 162 15.08 -14.24 -4.00
CA THR A 162 15.72 -13.94 -2.71
C THR A 162 14.68 -13.50 -1.69
N ASP A 163 13.95 -12.45 -2.04
CA ASP A 163 12.82 -11.93 -1.29
C ASP A 163 11.65 -11.73 -2.25
N SER A 164 10.43 -11.83 -1.75
CA SER A 164 9.23 -11.52 -2.54
C SER A 164 8.06 -11.10 -1.66
N ILE A 165 7.19 -10.27 -2.22
CA ILE A 165 5.82 -10.10 -1.76
C ILE A 165 4.88 -10.89 -2.65
N THR A 166 4.00 -11.65 -2.02
CA THR A 166 2.94 -12.42 -2.68
C THR A 166 1.59 -12.06 -2.05
N ILE A 167 0.56 -11.98 -2.89
CA ILE A 167 -0.79 -11.62 -2.46
C ILE A 167 -1.76 -12.65 -3.03
N THR A 168 -2.53 -13.28 -2.15
CA THR A 168 -3.42 -14.39 -2.49
C THR A 168 -4.79 -14.23 -1.85
N GLY A 169 -5.77 -15.05 -2.27
CA GLY A 169 -7.14 -15.03 -1.74
C GLY A 169 -8.09 -14.02 -2.39
N GLY A 170 -7.56 -13.06 -3.15
CA GLY A 170 -8.33 -12.18 -4.03
C GLY A 170 -8.70 -12.84 -5.37
N ASN A 171 -9.52 -12.15 -6.16
CA ASN A 171 -9.83 -12.51 -7.54
C ASN A 171 -8.73 -12.01 -8.53
N THR A 172 -8.01 -10.94 -8.15
CA THR A 172 -6.86 -10.46 -8.91
C THR A 172 -5.66 -11.39 -8.69
N ILE A 173 -5.05 -11.85 -9.78
CA ILE A 173 -3.78 -12.59 -9.73
C ILE A 173 -2.65 -11.57 -9.66
N VAL A 174 -1.92 -11.57 -8.55
CA VAL A 174 -0.74 -10.72 -8.37
C VAL A 174 0.51 -11.59 -8.52
N PRO A 175 1.37 -11.35 -9.53
CA PRO A 175 2.64 -12.07 -9.63
C PRO A 175 3.54 -11.73 -8.44
N PRO A 176 4.51 -12.58 -8.08
CA PRO A 176 5.50 -12.25 -7.06
C PRO A 176 6.24 -10.97 -7.45
N LEU A 177 6.31 -10.00 -6.53
CA LEU A 177 7.06 -8.74 -6.74
C LEU A 177 8.22 -8.64 -5.75
N CYS A 178 9.26 -7.90 -6.11
CA CYS A 178 10.45 -7.67 -5.28
C CYS A 178 11.15 -6.35 -5.61
N GLY A 179 12.27 -6.08 -4.95
CA GLY A 179 13.03 -4.84 -5.10
C GLY A 179 12.40 -3.65 -4.38
N ASP A 180 12.43 -2.49 -5.03
CA ASP A 180 11.90 -1.22 -4.50
C ASP A 180 10.56 -0.89 -5.16
N LEU A 181 9.49 -0.96 -4.37
CA LEU A 181 8.12 -0.66 -4.81
C LEU A 181 7.63 0.67 -4.23
N THR A 182 8.51 1.46 -3.60
CA THR A 182 8.14 2.69 -2.91
C THR A 182 7.45 3.67 -3.87
N GLY A 183 6.30 4.20 -3.42
CA GLY A 183 5.46 5.11 -4.19
C GLY A 183 4.52 4.42 -5.20
N GLN A 184 4.60 3.10 -5.34
CA GLN A 184 3.70 2.35 -6.23
C GLN A 184 2.42 1.92 -5.50
N THR A 185 1.39 1.60 -6.27
CA THR A 185 0.09 1.15 -5.76
C THR A 185 -0.41 -0.02 -6.58
N ILE A 186 -0.99 -1.02 -5.90
CA ILE A 186 -1.70 -2.14 -6.55
C ILE A 186 -3.13 -2.27 -6.03
N PHE A 187 -3.98 -2.85 -6.89
CA PHE A 187 -5.39 -3.07 -6.60
C PHE A 187 -5.72 -4.56 -6.68
N VAL A 188 -6.38 -5.07 -5.65
CA VAL A 188 -6.71 -6.50 -5.51
C VAL A 188 -8.19 -6.63 -5.19
N ASP A 189 -8.94 -7.26 -6.08
CA ASP A 189 -10.37 -7.49 -5.89
C ASP A 189 -10.60 -8.60 -4.87
N PHE A 190 -11.53 -8.41 -3.94
CA PHE A 190 -11.96 -9.47 -3.04
C PHE A 190 -12.75 -10.53 -3.80
N ASN A 191 -12.49 -11.81 -3.53
CA ASN A 191 -13.30 -12.91 -4.05
C ASN A 191 -14.41 -13.26 -3.04
N GLY A 192 -15.55 -12.57 -3.16
CA GLY A 192 -16.66 -12.71 -2.21
C GLY A 192 -16.25 -12.32 -0.78
N ASN A 193 -16.31 -13.27 0.15
CA ASN A 193 -15.88 -13.08 1.55
C ASN A 193 -14.51 -13.68 1.86
N ALA A 194 -13.78 -14.18 0.86
CA ALA A 194 -12.43 -14.68 1.05
C ALA A 194 -11.50 -13.57 1.55
N ALA A 195 -10.68 -13.88 2.56
CA ALA A 195 -9.68 -12.94 3.05
C ALA A 195 -8.51 -12.84 2.06
N ILE A 196 -7.98 -11.64 1.90
CA ILE A 196 -6.74 -11.43 1.14
C ILE A 196 -5.57 -11.66 2.09
N THR A 197 -4.63 -12.51 1.70
CA THR A 197 -3.40 -12.76 2.45
C THR A 197 -2.25 -12.06 1.76
N ILE A 198 -1.55 -11.19 2.48
CA ILE A 198 -0.32 -10.54 2.04
C ILE A 198 0.84 -11.22 2.74
N ALA A 199 1.80 -11.76 2.01
CA ALA A 199 2.96 -12.46 2.55
C ALA A 199 4.26 -11.88 1.98
N VAL A 200 5.14 -11.41 2.87
CA VAL A 200 6.50 -10.97 2.53
C VAL A 200 7.47 -12.06 2.97
N THR A 201 8.10 -12.73 2.02
CA THR A 201 9.18 -13.69 2.25
C THR A 201 10.50 -12.96 2.18
N ALA A 202 11.31 -13.10 3.23
CA ALA A 202 12.59 -12.42 3.37
C ALA A 202 13.62 -13.40 3.93
N THR A 203 14.57 -13.83 3.12
CA THR A 203 15.52 -14.87 3.52
C THR A 203 16.59 -14.35 4.50
N LEU A 204 16.99 -15.18 5.46
CA LEU A 204 18.16 -14.92 6.31
C LEU A 204 19.49 -15.27 5.62
N ALA A 205 19.45 -15.93 4.46
CA ALA A 205 20.65 -16.30 3.72
C ALA A 205 21.37 -15.07 3.12
N THR A 206 20.67 -13.94 2.96
CA THR A 206 21.22 -12.71 2.42
C THR A 206 21.03 -11.55 3.40
N THR A 207 22.11 -10.83 3.65
CA THR A 207 22.07 -9.61 4.47
C THR A 207 21.57 -8.45 3.62
N PHE A 208 20.36 -7.98 3.88
CA PHE A 208 19.77 -6.84 3.19
C PHE A 208 18.98 -5.98 4.19
N ALA A 209 19.02 -4.66 4.03
CA ALA A 209 18.33 -3.72 4.91
C ALA A 209 16.84 -3.59 4.53
N ARG A 210 16.09 -4.67 4.70
CA ARG A 210 14.68 -4.76 4.29
C ARG A 210 13.83 -3.85 5.15
N ARG A 211 12.83 -3.21 4.57
CA ARG A 211 11.83 -2.45 5.32
C ARG A 211 10.56 -2.32 4.50
N TRP A 212 9.42 -2.37 5.17
CA TRP A 212 8.17 -2.01 4.52
C TRP A 212 7.19 -1.32 5.47
N ASN A 213 6.41 -0.44 4.87
CA ASN A 213 5.24 0.21 5.41
C ASN A 213 4.24 0.39 4.26
N MET A 214 3.17 -0.42 4.28
CA MET A 214 2.11 -0.41 3.28
C MET A 214 0.82 0.12 3.89
N ARG A 215 0.09 1.00 3.20
CA ARG A 215 -1.27 1.41 3.60
C ARG A 215 -2.29 0.56 2.87
N LEU A 216 -3.16 -0.09 3.63
CA LEU A 216 -4.21 -0.98 3.13
C LEU A 216 -5.56 -0.28 3.21
N THR A 217 -6.08 0.12 2.06
CA THR A 217 -7.36 0.84 1.95
C THR A 217 -8.41 -0.07 1.30
N GLN A 218 -9.45 -0.38 2.05
CA GLN A 218 -10.61 -1.13 1.58
C GLN A 218 -11.58 -0.18 0.90
N LEU A 219 -11.80 -0.40 -0.40
CA LEU A 219 -12.66 0.42 -1.25
C LEU A 219 -14.06 -0.20 -1.33
N GLY A 220 -15.07 0.63 -1.08
CA GLY A 220 -16.47 0.27 -1.27
C GLY A 220 -16.77 -0.02 -2.75
N CYS A 221 -17.74 -0.88 -3.02
CA CYS A 221 -18.19 -1.20 -4.38
C CYS A 221 -18.75 0.01 -5.14
N ASP A 222 -19.19 1.04 -4.41
CA ASP A 222 -19.68 2.32 -4.90
C ASP A 222 -18.59 3.42 -4.95
N CYS A 223 -17.33 3.08 -4.65
CA CYS A 223 -16.24 4.04 -4.65
C CYS A 223 -15.90 4.51 -6.08
N PRO A 224 -15.90 5.81 -6.39
CA PRO A 224 -15.47 6.31 -7.70
C PRO A 224 -13.99 6.05 -8.02
N GLY A 225 -13.20 5.68 -7.02
CA GLY A 225 -11.78 5.32 -7.15
C GLY A 225 -11.52 3.82 -7.30
N LEU A 226 -12.56 3.01 -7.57
CA LEU A 226 -12.42 1.59 -7.84
C LEU A 226 -11.66 1.39 -9.17
N ALA A 227 -10.55 0.65 -9.12
CA ALA A 227 -9.86 0.23 -10.33
C ALA A 227 -10.75 -0.78 -11.10
N PRO A 228 -10.80 -0.73 -12.44
CA PRO A 228 -11.52 -1.74 -13.20
C PRO A 228 -10.94 -3.14 -12.93
N ASN A 229 -11.81 -4.16 -12.95
CA ASN A 229 -11.38 -5.54 -12.76
C ASN A 229 -10.33 -5.94 -13.81
N GLY A 230 -9.26 -6.61 -13.37
CA GLY A 230 -8.13 -7.01 -14.23
C GLY A 230 -6.98 -6.00 -14.32
N CYS A 231 -7.15 -4.78 -13.80
CA CYS A 231 -6.09 -3.78 -13.72
C CYS A 231 -5.30 -3.95 -12.41
N LEU A 232 -3.99 -4.18 -12.51
CA LEU A 232 -3.14 -4.32 -11.32
C LEU A 232 -2.67 -2.96 -10.80
N GLN A 233 -2.37 -2.03 -11.71
CA GLN A 233 -2.15 -0.61 -11.39
C GLN A 233 -3.30 0.23 -11.96
N TYR A 234 -3.64 1.32 -11.28
CA TYR A 234 -4.70 2.23 -11.69
C TYR A 234 -4.32 3.68 -11.40
N TYR A 235 -4.37 4.51 -12.44
CA TYR A 235 -4.01 5.92 -12.39
C TYR A 235 -5.23 6.79 -12.74
N THR A 236 -5.22 8.03 -12.25
CA THR A 236 -6.31 9.00 -12.42
C THR A 236 -5.74 10.38 -12.73
N GLY A 237 -6.56 11.29 -13.22
CA GLY A 237 -6.11 12.63 -13.60
C GLY A 237 -5.64 12.71 -15.04
N ILE A 238 -5.39 13.94 -15.49
CA ILE A 238 -5.12 14.26 -16.90
C ILE A 238 -3.69 13.86 -17.29
N THR A 239 -2.73 13.96 -16.37
CA THR A 239 -1.35 13.56 -16.59
C THR A 239 -0.76 12.98 -15.31
N ASP A 240 0.06 11.94 -15.47
CA ASP A 240 0.87 11.35 -14.41
C ASP A 240 2.01 10.52 -15.02
N THR A 241 2.91 10.01 -14.18
CA THR A 241 3.97 9.09 -14.55
C THR A 241 3.63 7.67 -14.12
N ILE A 242 3.69 6.74 -15.07
CA ILE A 242 3.50 5.30 -14.87
C ILE A 242 4.86 4.65 -14.86
N ASN A 243 5.12 3.84 -13.83
CA ASN A 243 6.34 3.06 -13.71
C ASN A 243 6.01 1.56 -13.69
N SER A 244 6.85 0.75 -14.34
CA SER A 244 6.88 -0.69 -14.10
C SER A 244 7.23 -0.99 -12.64
N PHE A 245 6.84 -2.17 -12.17
CA PHE A 245 7.29 -2.64 -10.85
C PHE A 245 8.83 -2.67 -10.77
N ASN A 246 9.37 -2.28 -9.61
CA ASN A 246 10.80 -2.15 -9.36
C ASN A 246 11.59 -1.19 -10.27
N TYR A 247 10.92 -0.28 -11.01
CA TYR A 247 11.62 0.77 -11.73
C TYR A 247 12.46 1.65 -10.78
N GLY A 248 13.66 2.07 -11.19
CA GLY A 248 14.44 3.05 -10.45
C GLY A 248 15.81 3.33 -11.08
N THR A 249 16.66 4.09 -10.37
CA THR A 249 17.83 4.75 -10.99
C THR A 249 19.14 3.96 -10.95
N GLY A 250 19.30 3.01 -10.02
CA GLY A 250 20.46 2.13 -9.95
C GLY A 250 20.32 0.90 -10.84
N ALA A 251 21.42 0.32 -11.30
CA ALA A 251 21.44 -1.00 -11.94
C ALA A 251 21.26 -2.13 -10.90
N ASN A 252 20.86 -3.32 -11.35
CA ASN A 252 20.93 -4.50 -10.50
C ASN A 252 22.41 -4.91 -10.35
N THR A 253 22.87 -5.06 -9.11
CA THR A 253 24.26 -5.40 -8.81
C THR A 253 24.57 -6.90 -8.96
N LEU A 254 23.53 -7.72 -9.09
CA LEU A 254 23.67 -9.16 -9.32
C LEU A 254 23.90 -9.42 -10.82
N LEU A 255 24.70 -10.43 -11.13
CA LEU A 255 24.91 -10.89 -12.50
C LEU A 255 23.79 -11.85 -12.90
N SER A 256 23.41 -11.81 -14.18
CA SER A 256 22.50 -12.78 -14.80
C SER A 256 23.16 -14.15 -14.95
N ALA A 257 22.40 -15.17 -15.33
CA ALA A 257 22.93 -16.50 -15.66
C ALA A 257 23.97 -16.47 -16.79
N SER A 258 23.90 -15.48 -17.69
CA SER A 258 24.87 -15.24 -18.76
C SER A 258 26.11 -14.43 -18.33
N LEU A 259 26.29 -14.18 -17.03
CA LEU A 259 27.43 -13.43 -16.45
C LEU A 259 27.55 -11.98 -16.93
N VAL A 260 26.42 -11.35 -17.27
CA VAL A 260 26.33 -9.92 -17.60
C VAL A 260 25.58 -9.16 -16.51
N THR A 261 25.60 -7.84 -16.54
CA THR A 261 24.88 -7.01 -15.56
C THR A 261 23.39 -7.36 -15.56
N GLY A 262 22.85 -7.65 -14.38
CA GLY A 262 21.47 -8.09 -14.23
C GLY A 262 20.43 -7.00 -14.51
N THR A 263 19.22 -7.44 -14.82
CA THR A 263 18.07 -6.56 -15.03
C THR A 263 17.40 -6.16 -13.70
N ARG A 264 16.77 -4.98 -13.67
CA ARG A 264 15.82 -4.59 -12.61
C ARG A 264 14.38 -4.88 -12.99
N GLN A 265 14.11 -5.01 -14.28
CA GLN A 265 12.82 -5.45 -14.79
C GLN A 265 12.52 -6.80 -14.17
N ILE A 266 11.31 -6.92 -13.62
CA ILE A 266 10.87 -8.19 -13.05
C ILE A 266 10.39 -9.06 -14.20
N ALA A 267 10.92 -10.27 -14.27
CA ALA A 267 10.60 -11.28 -15.26
C ALA A 267 9.20 -11.89 -15.03
N ASN A 268 8.62 -12.46 -16.08
CA ASN A 268 7.37 -13.24 -16.06
C ASN A 268 6.12 -12.46 -15.59
N LEU A 269 6.09 -11.16 -15.78
CA LEU A 269 4.91 -10.32 -15.58
C LEU A 269 3.97 -10.30 -16.81
N ASN A 270 2.67 -10.33 -16.54
CA ASN A 270 1.62 -10.08 -17.52
C ASN A 270 0.45 -9.38 -16.81
N TYR A 271 0.36 -8.05 -16.97
CA TYR A 271 -0.64 -7.26 -16.24
C TYR A 271 -1.10 -6.02 -17.02
N GLY A 272 -2.31 -5.57 -16.71
CA GLY A 272 -2.87 -4.32 -17.21
C GLY A 272 -2.67 -3.15 -16.24
N ILE A 273 -2.36 -1.99 -16.81
CA ILE A 273 -2.31 -0.69 -16.15
C ILE A 273 -3.44 0.15 -16.73
N CYS A 274 -4.39 0.53 -15.89
CA CYS A 274 -5.57 1.26 -16.34
C CYS A 274 -5.47 2.73 -15.96
N ILE A 275 -5.93 3.61 -16.85
CA ILE A 275 -6.01 5.05 -16.60
C ILE A 275 -7.47 5.46 -16.70
N ARG A 276 -7.97 6.13 -15.66
CA ARG A 276 -9.34 6.65 -15.67
C ARG A 276 -9.48 7.73 -16.73
N MET A 277 -10.46 7.58 -17.62
CA MET A 277 -10.83 8.66 -18.53
C MET A 277 -11.43 9.84 -17.76
N GLU A 278 -10.81 11.01 -17.87
CA GLU A 278 -11.34 12.23 -17.28
C GLU A 278 -12.41 12.85 -18.18
N ALA A 279 -13.38 13.55 -17.57
CA ALA A 279 -14.47 14.16 -18.32
C ALA A 279 -13.96 15.16 -19.37
N GLY A 280 -14.42 15.03 -20.62
CA GLY A 280 -14.00 15.89 -21.73
C GLY A 280 -12.72 15.43 -22.46
N TYR A 281 -12.17 14.27 -22.13
CA TYR A 281 -10.98 13.71 -22.77
C TYR A 281 -11.29 12.47 -23.61
N CYS A 282 -10.73 12.41 -24.82
CA CYS A 282 -11.08 11.45 -25.86
C CYS A 282 -9.93 10.55 -26.32
N ALA A 283 -8.69 10.93 -26.03
CA ALA A 283 -7.48 10.18 -26.36
C ALA A 283 -6.44 10.28 -25.24
N ILE A 284 -5.40 9.46 -25.31
CA ILE A 284 -4.27 9.47 -24.38
C ILE A 284 -2.97 9.37 -25.17
N GLN A 285 -1.99 10.18 -24.80
CA GLN A 285 -0.62 10.14 -25.31
C GLN A 285 0.29 9.54 -24.25
N TYR A 286 1.23 8.69 -24.67
CA TYR A 286 2.32 8.18 -23.86
C TYR A 286 3.65 8.71 -24.40
N ALA A 287 4.56 9.07 -23.50
CA ALA A 287 5.91 9.52 -23.83
C ALA A 287 6.88 9.13 -22.72
N GLN A 288 8.17 9.00 -23.04
CA GLN A 288 9.22 8.80 -22.04
C GLN A 288 9.23 9.92 -20.99
N THR A 289 9.55 9.56 -19.75
CA THR A 289 9.84 10.55 -18.71
C THR A 289 11.08 11.36 -19.10
N ALA A 290 10.98 12.68 -19.00
CA ALA A 290 12.07 13.58 -19.37
C ALA A 290 13.28 13.41 -18.44
N ASN A 291 14.48 13.65 -18.98
CA ASN A 291 15.77 13.60 -18.26
C ASN A 291 16.16 12.23 -17.69
N ASP A 292 15.59 11.14 -18.21
CA ASP A 292 16.00 9.78 -17.90
C ASP A 292 16.14 8.97 -19.19
N VAL A 293 17.39 8.79 -19.64
CA VAL A 293 17.69 8.02 -20.86
C VAL A 293 17.37 6.53 -20.72
N PHE A 294 17.14 6.04 -19.50
CA PHE A 294 16.78 4.65 -19.22
C PHE A 294 15.28 4.44 -19.00
N SER A 295 14.47 5.50 -19.16
CA SER A 295 13.03 5.48 -18.89
C SER A 295 12.25 4.52 -19.78
N PHE A 296 12.86 3.96 -20.81
CA PHE A 296 12.29 2.87 -21.57
C PHE A 296 13.42 1.96 -22.03
N THR A 297 13.78 1.01 -21.16
CA THR A 297 14.77 -0.04 -21.42
C THR A 297 14.10 -1.35 -21.05
N VAL A 298 13.37 -1.88 -22.02
CA VAL A 298 12.45 -3.01 -21.87
C VAL A 298 13.02 -4.25 -22.54
N THR A 299 13.71 -4.08 -23.67
CA THR A 299 14.40 -5.16 -24.38
C THR A 299 15.70 -4.63 -24.98
N GLY A 300 16.77 -5.41 -24.97
CA GLY A 300 18.05 -5.01 -25.55
C GLY A 300 19.19 -4.96 -24.54
N ASP A 301 20.36 -4.56 -25.05
CA ASP A 301 21.60 -4.47 -24.27
C ASP A 301 21.87 -3.03 -23.83
N VAL A 302 21.45 -2.67 -22.60
CA VAL A 302 21.67 -1.35 -22.04
C VAL A 302 23.16 -1.09 -21.79
N GLU A 303 23.93 -2.10 -21.42
CA GLU A 303 25.35 -1.98 -21.07
C GLU A 303 26.21 -1.74 -22.32
N GLY A 304 25.88 -2.41 -23.44
CA GLY A 304 26.55 -2.27 -24.73
C GLY A 304 26.07 -1.10 -25.59
N ALA A 305 24.96 -0.44 -25.23
CA ALA A 305 24.38 0.64 -26.05
C ALA A 305 25.14 1.97 -25.91
N ASP A 306 25.33 2.64 -27.04
CA ASP A 306 25.82 4.01 -27.07
C ASP A 306 24.76 5.00 -26.53
N ASN A 307 25.19 6.09 -25.90
CA ASN A 307 24.29 7.09 -25.31
C ASN A 307 23.43 7.84 -26.37
N THR A 308 23.75 7.73 -27.66
CA THR A 308 22.89 8.22 -28.75
C THR A 308 21.73 7.29 -29.08
N VAL A 309 21.71 6.06 -28.54
CA VAL A 309 20.64 5.07 -28.73
C VAL A 309 19.68 5.09 -27.54
N LEU A 310 20.20 5.08 -26.32
CA LEU A 310 19.44 5.04 -25.07
C LEU A 310 18.43 6.20 -24.96
N GLY A 311 17.15 5.87 -24.78
CA GLY A 311 16.06 6.82 -24.62
C GLY A 311 15.75 7.65 -25.87
N THR A 312 16.18 7.19 -27.05
CA THR A 312 15.97 7.91 -28.32
C THR A 312 15.08 7.12 -29.27
N ALA A 313 14.63 7.78 -30.34
CA ALA A 313 13.92 7.12 -31.44
C ALA A 313 14.78 6.07 -32.18
N VAL A 314 16.11 6.12 -32.07
CA VAL A 314 17.02 5.13 -32.66
C VAL A 314 16.98 3.81 -31.87
N GLY A 315 16.85 3.89 -30.54
CA GLY A 315 16.71 2.72 -29.66
C GLY A 315 15.30 2.17 -29.59
N ALA A 316 14.31 2.85 -30.18
CA ALA A 316 12.92 2.44 -30.13
C ALA A 316 12.62 1.29 -31.09
N VAL A 317 12.00 0.24 -30.57
CA VAL A 317 11.65 -0.97 -31.32
C VAL A 317 10.14 -1.25 -31.17
N ASN A 318 9.54 -1.84 -32.19
CA ASN A 318 8.12 -2.20 -32.19
C ASN A 318 7.87 -3.47 -33.03
N ASP A 319 6.63 -3.93 -33.01
CA ASP A 319 6.10 -5.01 -33.85
C ASP A 319 6.80 -6.38 -33.68
N GLY A 320 7.15 -7.07 -34.77
CA GLY A 320 7.63 -8.45 -34.76
C GLY A 320 8.99 -8.67 -34.08
N ALA A 321 9.68 -7.60 -33.69
CA ALA A 321 10.89 -7.68 -32.86
C ALA A 321 10.57 -7.73 -31.35
N CYS A 322 9.38 -7.29 -30.95
CA CYS A 322 8.91 -7.26 -29.57
C CYS A 322 8.19 -8.56 -29.20
N VAL A 323 8.99 -9.62 -29.01
CA VAL A 323 8.50 -11.00 -28.80
C VAL A 323 8.70 -11.52 -27.38
N THR A 324 9.66 -10.98 -26.64
CA THR A 324 9.95 -11.33 -25.23
C THR A 324 9.26 -10.33 -24.32
N ASP A 325 9.81 -9.12 -24.28
CA ASP A 325 9.46 -8.08 -23.34
C ASP A 325 8.91 -6.85 -24.08
N PHE A 326 7.73 -6.38 -23.69
CA PHE A 326 7.09 -5.26 -24.37
C PHE A 326 5.92 -4.67 -23.57
N VAL A 327 5.57 -3.46 -23.93
CA VAL A 327 4.28 -2.87 -23.57
C VAL A 327 3.33 -2.88 -24.76
N VAL A 328 2.03 -3.01 -24.50
CA VAL A 328 0.99 -2.96 -25.53
C VAL A 328 0.18 -1.68 -25.40
N ILE A 329 0.14 -0.88 -26.47
CA ILE A 329 -0.68 0.31 -26.61
C ILE A 329 -1.62 0.09 -27.81
N PRO A 330 -2.94 -0.11 -27.59
CA PRO A 330 -3.86 -0.45 -28.66
C PRO A 330 -4.05 0.67 -29.69
N ASN A 331 -4.08 0.30 -30.98
CA ASN A 331 -4.36 1.20 -32.11
C ASN A 331 -3.64 2.59 -32.04
N PRO A 332 -2.31 2.63 -31.93
CA PRO A 332 -1.58 3.87 -31.75
C PRO A 332 -1.29 4.58 -33.06
N VAL A 333 -1.21 5.91 -32.99
CA VAL A 333 -0.60 6.79 -33.99
C VAL A 333 0.64 7.45 -33.39
N VAL A 334 1.63 7.77 -34.21
CA VAL A 334 2.79 8.56 -33.77
C VAL A 334 2.31 9.96 -33.38
N ALA A 335 2.61 10.41 -32.16
CA ALA A 335 2.04 11.65 -31.62
C ALA A 335 2.41 12.89 -32.47
N ALA A 336 3.62 12.92 -33.03
CA ALA A 336 4.11 14.06 -33.81
C ALA A 336 3.50 14.18 -35.22
N THR A 337 3.07 13.06 -35.82
CA THR A 337 2.66 13.02 -37.24
C THR A 337 1.23 12.52 -37.44
N ALA A 338 0.59 11.98 -36.41
CA ALA A 338 -0.70 11.30 -36.46
C ALA A 338 -0.76 10.12 -37.45
N VAL A 339 0.39 9.62 -37.89
CA VAL A 339 0.48 8.45 -38.77
C VAL A 339 0.28 7.18 -37.94
N PRO A 340 -0.59 6.24 -38.37
CA PRO A 340 -0.74 4.95 -37.69
C PRO A 340 0.61 4.22 -37.57
N VAL A 341 0.91 3.70 -36.38
CA VAL A 341 2.16 2.94 -36.16
C VAL A 341 2.09 1.59 -36.88
N GLY A 342 0.90 1.00 -36.99
CA GLY A 342 0.69 -0.29 -37.67
C GLY A 342 0.94 -1.52 -36.78
N THR A 343 1.25 -1.32 -35.51
CA THR A 343 1.43 -2.36 -34.49
C THR A 343 0.97 -1.83 -33.14
N ASP A 344 0.80 -2.72 -32.16
CA ASP A 344 0.43 -2.39 -30.79
C ASP A 344 1.55 -2.68 -29.77
N ARG A 345 2.65 -3.33 -30.15
CA ARG A 345 3.76 -3.70 -29.25
C ARG A 345 4.95 -2.77 -29.36
N PHE A 346 5.50 -2.38 -28.21
CA PHE A 346 6.64 -1.47 -28.09
C PHE A 346 7.66 -2.03 -27.11
N CYS A 347 8.93 -2.06 -27.51
CA CYS A 347 10.06 -2.59 -26.76
C CYS A 347 11.36 -1.85 -27.15
N GLY A 348 12.51 -2.36 -26.74
CA GLY A 348 13.80 -1.76 -27.06
C GLY A 348 14.36 -0.87 -25.96
N LEU A 349 15.28 0.00 -26.38
CA LEU A 349 16.08 0.89 -25.54
C LEU A 349 15.66 2.37 -25.68
N GLY A 350 14.47 2.61 -26.21
CA GLY A 350 13.87 3.92 -26.36
C GLY A 350 12.41 3.82 -26.77
N PHE A 351 11.71 4.94 -26.79
CA PHE A 351 10.28 4.96 -27.09
C PHE A 351 9.89 6.24 -27.83
N VAL A 352 9.27 6.07 -28.99
CA VAL A 352 8.70 7.18 -29.76
C VAL A 352 7.32 7.51 -29.19
N PRO A 353 7.02 8.77 -28.83
CA PRO A 353 5.71 9.14 -28.31
C PRO A 353 4.56 8.75 -29.25
N VAL A 354 3.55 8.10 -28.68
CA VAL A 354 2.35 7.65 -29.39
C VAL A 354 1.10 8.12 -28.69
N GLN A 355 0.04 8.26 -29.48
CA GLN A 355 -1.30 8.59 -29.02
C GLN A 355 -2.28 7.51 -29.44
N THR A 356 -3.28 7.23 -28.60
CA THR A 356 -4.39 6.35 -28.96
C THR A 356 -5.73 6.92 -28.49
N GLY A 357 -6.76 6.72 -29.32
CA GLY A 357 -8.15 6.99 -28.97
C GLY A 357 -8.91 5.74 -28.47
N ALA A 358 -8.23 4.59 -28.36
CA ALA A 358 -8.81 3.34 -27.88
C ALA A 358 -9.31 3.48 -26.44
N LYS A 359 -10.45 2.86 -26.13
CA LYS A 359 -11.13 2.99 -24.83
C LYS A 359 -11.50 1.60 -24.30
N PRO A 360 -11.42 1.36 -22.97
CA PRO A 360 -10.83 2.25 -21.96
C PRO A 360 -9.31 2.46 -22.17
N PHE A 361 -8.72 3.47 -21.52
CA PHE A 361 -7.27 3.67 -21.58
C PHE A 361 -6.57 2.60 -20.74
N VAL A 362 -5.87 1.70 -21.42
CA VAL A 362 -5.13 0.60 -20.81
C VAL A 362 -3.79 0.46 -21.51
N LEU A 363 -2.73 0.30 -20.72
CA LEU A 363 -1.39 -0.11 -21.12
C LEU A 363 -1.18 -1.54 -20.58
N TYR A 364 -0.81 -2.49 -21.43
CA TYR A 364 -0.47 -3.84 -20.96
C TYR A 364 1.04 -4.00 -20.90
N VAL A 365 1.52 -4.79 -19.95
CA VAL A 365 2.93 -5.08 -19.77
C VAL A 365 3.12 -6.58 -19.86
N VAL A 366 4.07 -7.01 -20.69
CA VAL A 366 4.49 -8.40 -20.85
C VAL A 366 6.00 -8.45 -20.71
N THR A 367 6.47 -9.35 -19.85
CA THR A 367 7.89 -9.69 -19.69
C THR A 367 7.98 -11.20 -19.56
N ASP A 368 8.96 -11.84 -20.18
CA ASP A 368 9.18 -13.28 -20.07
C ASP A 368 10.30 -13.61 -19.08
N GLY A 369 10.87 -14.81 -19.15
CA GLY A 369 11.98 -15.24 -18.28
C GLY A 369 13.31 -15.34 -19.01
N ASN A 370 13.39 -14.83 -20.25
CA ASN A 370 14.55 -14.97 -21.13
C ASN A 370 15.48 -13.77 -20.98
N GLU A 371 16.12 -13.66 -19.81
CA GLU A 371 17.01 -12.56 -19.50
C GLU A 371 18.49 -12.87 -19.82
N GLY A 372 19.27 -11.84 -20.10
CA GLY A 372 20.71 -11.90 -20.36
C GLY A 372 21.10 -11.95 -21.83
N ALA A 373 22.41 -12.14 -22.07
CA ALA A 373 22.95 -12.24 -23.42
C ALA A 373 22.78 -13.68 -23.95
N THR A 374 21.82 -13.91 -24.85
CA THR A 374 21.73 -15.17 -25.60
C THR A 374 21.89 -14.92 -27.10
N ALA A 375 22.33 -15.93 -27.85
CA ALA A 375 22.52 -15.82 -29.30
C ALA A 375 21.20 -15.93 -30.10
N THR A 376 20.10 -16.31 -29.46
CA THR A 376 18.84 -16.72 -30.11
C THR A 376 17.65 -15.83 -29.81
N THR A 377 17.75 -14.94 -28.84
CA THR A 377 16.77 -13.91 -28.51
C THR A 377 17.45 -12.54 -28.51
N PRO A 378 16.71 -11.43 -28.63
CA PRO A 378 17.26 -10.13 -28.27
C PRO A 378 17.95 -10.24 -26.89
N PRO A 379 19.15 -9.68 -26.72
CA PRO A 379 19.80 -9.67 -25.41
C PRO A 379 18.96 -8.82 -24.47
N ASP A 380 18.78 -9.25 -23.22
CA ASP A 380 18.09 -8.46 -22.20
C ASP A 380 19.05 -8.22 -21.03
N VAL A 381 19.80 -7.12 -21.13
CA VAL A 381 20.96 -6.82 -20.26
C VAL A 381 20.77 -5.47 -19.62
N ALA A 382 20.84 -5.43 -18.29
CA ALA A 382 20.74 -4.22 -17.48
C ALA A 382 19.48 -3.36 -17.73
N ASN A 383 18.40 -3.96 -18.26
CA ASN A 383 17.11 -3.32 -18.44
C ASN A 383 16.55 -2.80 -17.11
N ARG A 384 15.89 -1.64 -17.14
CA ARG A 384 15.24 -1.05 -15.96
C ARG A 384 13.72 -1.20 -15.97
N GLY A 385 13.16 -1.63 -17.10
CA GLY A 385 11.74 -1.54 -17.39
C GLY A 385 11.39 -0.18 -17.97
N PHE A 386 10.27 0.40 -17.53
CA PHE A 386 9.81 1.68 -18.07
C PHE A 386 9.30 2.66 -17.01
N SER A 387 9.47 3.94 -17.36
CA SER A 387 8.85 5.11 -16.78
C SER A 387 8.31 5.96 -17.93
N LEU A 388 6.99 6.00 -18.05
CA LEU A 388 6.27 6.71 -19.10
C LEU A 388 5.36 7.76 -18.48
N THR A 389 5.37 8.96 -19.03
CA THR A 389 4.33 9.95 -18.77
C THR A 389 3.13 9.68 -19.68
N TYR A 390 1.92 9.77 -19.12
CA TYR A 390 0.72 9.89 -19.93
C TYR A 390 0.16 11.31 -19.87
N THR A 391 -0.53 11.70 -20.94
CA THR A 391 -1.33 12.92 -20.98
C THR A 391 -2.61 12.63 -21.75
N GLN A 392 -3.76 12.84 -21.12
CA GLN A 392 -5.05 12.75 -21.79
C GLN A 392 -5.24 13.96 -22.70
N ILE A 393 -5.80 13.73 -23.88
CA ILE A 393 -6.07 14.74 -24.89
C ILE A 393 -7.57 15.00 -24.96
N ALA A 394 -7.93 16.28 -24.89
CA ALA A 394 -9.31 16.72 -24.93
C ALA A 394 -10.00 16.26 -26.22
N CYS A 395 -11.30 16.04 -26.11
CA CYS A 395 -12.19 16.13 -27.26
C CYS A 395 -12.22 17.60 -27.75
#